data_AF-A0A382CXQ4-F1
#
_entry.id   AF-A0A382CXQ4-F1
#
_cell.length_a   1.000
_cell.length_b   1.000
_cell.length_c   1.000
_cell.angle_alpha   90.00
_cell.angle_beta   90.00
_cell.angle_gamma   90.00
#
_symmetry.space_group_name_H-M   'P 1'
#
loop_
_entity.id
_entity.type
_entity.pdbx_description
1 polymer ?
#
loop_
_entity_poly.entity_id
_entity_poly.type
_entity_poly.pdbx_seq_one_letter_code
_entity_poly.pdbx_strand_id
1 'polypeptide(L)' 'RQAIVDSWPSAVDDRLARIDWGYSPHYDLVTCFHDYLFPTVSEIYR' A
#
# COMPACT_ATOMS: atom_id res chain seq x y z
N ARG A 1 1.14 -10.03 19.81
CA ARG A 1 1.28 -9.79 18.34
C ARG A 1 1.67 -8.36 17.99
N GLN A 2 1.30 -7.34 18.77
CA GLN A 2 1.65 -5.93 18.52
C GLN A 2 3.17 -5.69 18.39
N ALA A 3 3.96 -6.28 19.27
CA ALA A 3 5.44 -6.18 19.22
C ALA A 3 6.09 -6.66 17.91
N ILE A 4 5.42 -7.48 17.10
CA ILE A 4 5.91 -7.89 15.78
C ILE A 4 5.67 -6.77 14.76
N VAL A 5 4.53 -6.09 14.84
CA VAL A 5 4.20 -4.97 13.96
C VAL A 5 5.08 -3.78 14.30
N ASP A 6 5.30 -3.53 15.59
CA ASP A 6 6.12 -2.40 16.06
C ASP A 6 7.60 -2.54 15.67
N SER A 7 8.08 -3.75 15.37
CA SER A 7 9.47 -3.98 14.94
C SER A 7 9.67 -3.82 13.43
N TRP A 8 8.60 -3.66 12.65
CA TRP A 8 8.70 -3.51 11.20
C TRP A 8 9.07 -2.08 10.81
N PRO A 9 9.82 -1.91 9.71
CA PRO A 9 10.10 -0.57 9.19
C PRO A 9 8.80 0.09 8.70
N SER A 10 8.67 1.39 8.96
CA SER A 10 7.53 2.18 8.51
C SER A 10 7.53 2.45 7.00
N ALA A 11 8.69 2.36 6.35
CA ALA A 11 8.87 2.50 4.91
C ALA A 11 10.05 1.66 4.40
N VAL A 12 9.98 1.24 3.14
CA VAL A 12 11.05 0.50 2.45
C VAL A 12 11.64 1.42 1.39
N ASP A 13 12.98 1.54 1.38
CA ASP A 13 13.69 2.24 0.31
C ASP A 13 13.72 1.38 -0.95
N ASP A 14 12.96 1.77 -1.96
CA ASP A 14 12.81 1.06 -3.23
C ASP A 14 13.69 1.63 -4.35
N ARG A 15 14.58 2.60 -4.07
CA ARG A 15 15.34 3.33 -5.11
C ARG A 15 16.15 2.42 -6.03
N LEU A 16 16.80 1.38 -5.49
CA LEU A 16 17.58 0.44 -6.30
C LEU A 16 16.69 -0.33 -7.27
N ALA A 17 15.49 -0.75 -6.85
CA ALA A 17 14.55 -1.43 -7.74
C ALA A 17 14.10 -0.52 -8.90
N ARG A 18 13.91 0.77 -8.63
CA ARG A 18 13.57 1.76 -9.65
C ARG A 18 14.70 1.94 -10.67
N ILE A 19 15.95 1.92 -10.21
CA ILE A 19 17.14 2.12 -11.07
C ILE A 19 17.47 0.86 -11.87
N ASP A 20 17.53 -0.29 -11.21
CA ASP A 20 18.09 -1.51 -11.78
C ASP A 20 17.16 -2.16 -12.80
N TRP A 21 15.84 -2.13 -12.54
CA TRP A 21 14.85 -2.81 -13.38
C TRP A 21 13.56 -2.00 -13.61
N GLY A 22 13.61 -0.68 -13.35
CA GLY A 22 12.52 0.21 -13.70
C GLY A 22 11.25 0.02 -12.87
N TYR A 23 11.37 -0.48 -11.64
CA TYR A 23 10.21 -0.63 -10.77
C TYR A 23 9.44 0.69 -10.63
N SER A 24 8.13 0.65 -10.85
CA SER A 24 7.24 1.78 -10.63
C SER A 24 5.93 1.27 -10.01
N PRO A 25 5.59 1.66 -8.76
CA PRO A 25 4.32 1.27 -8.16
C PRO A 25 3.17 1.87 -8.95
N HIS A 26 2.17 1.04 -9.25
CA HIS A 26 1.00 1.46 -10.04
C HIS A 26 -0.11 2.07 -9.19
N TYR A 27 -0.22 1.63 -7.94
CA TYR A 27 -1.24 2.10 -7.00
C TYR A 27 -0.59 2.84 -5.85
N ASP A 28 -1.13 4.00 -5.52
CA ASP A 28 -0.80 4.71 -4.30
C ASP A 28 -1.91 4.56 -3.24
N LEU A 29 -1.72 5.21 -2.11
CA LEU A 29 -2.70 5.18 -1.02
C LEU A 29 -4.06 5.72 -1.48
N VAL A 30 -4.08 6.85 -2.19
CA VAL A 30 -5.31 7.52 -2.62
C VAL A 30 -6.10 6.63 -3.58
N THR A 31 -5.43 6.09 -4.59
CA THR A 31 -6.04 5.17 -5.57
C THR A 31 -6.56 3.91 -4.88
N CYS A 32 -5.83 3.36 -3.91
CA CYS A 32 -6.28 2.20 -3.14
C CYS A 32 -7.58 2.48 -2.36
N PHE A 33 -7.69 3.64 -1.69
CA PHE A 33 -8.91 4.00 -0.96
C PHE A 33 -10.10 4.20 -1.91
N HIS A 34 -9.89 4.92 -3.01
CA HIS A 34 -10.93 5.29 -3.95
C HIS A 34 -11.43 4.09 -4.77
N ASP A 35 -10.51 3.28 -5.31
CA ASP A 35 -10.84 2.25 -6.29
C ASP A 35 -11.16 0.90 -5.64
N TYR A 36 -10.59 0.63 -4.45
CA TYR A 36 -10.75 -0.66 -3.79
C TYR A 36 -11.56 -0.55 -2.49
N LEU A 37 -11.12 0.27 -1.53
CA LEU A 37 -11.68 0.21 -0.18
C LEU A 37 -13.10 0.78 -0.09
N PHE A 38 -13.31 2.03 -0.52
CA PHE A 38 -14.61 2.69 -0.35
C PHE A 38 -15.75 1.99 -1.09
N PRO A 39 -15.61 1.59 -2.37
CA PRO A 39 -16.67 0.89 -3.08
C PRO A 39 -17.08 -0.39 -2.36
N THR A 40 -16.09 -1.17 -1.92
CA THR A 40 -16.30 -2.45 -1.22
C THR A 40 -17.03 -2.23 0.12
N VAL A 41 -16.61 -1.24 0.90
CA VAL A 41 -17.22 -0.96 2.20
C VAL A 41 -18.64 -0.42 2.04
N SER A 42 -18.89 0.45 1.07
CA SER A 42 -20.24 0.96 0.78
C SER A 42 -21.24 -0.13 0.39
N GLU A 43 -20.78 -1.20 -0.26
CA GLU A 43 -21.64 -2.34 -0.60
C GLU A 43 -22.07 -3.15 0.65
N ILE A 44 -21.19 -3.27 1.65
CA ILE A 44 -21.47 -3.99 2.90
C ILE A 44 -22.51 -3.26 3.76
N TYR A 45 -22.52 -1.93 3.71
CA TYR A 45 -23.42 -1.08 4.51
C TYR A 45 -24.67 -0.61 3.75
N ARG A 46 -24.92 -1.15 2.55
CA ARG A 46 -26.17 -0.94 1.82
C ARG A 46 -27.27 -1.87 2.34
#